data_AF-A0A1I4IAC6-F1
#
_entry.id   AF-A0A1I4IAC6-F1
#
_cell.length_a   1.000
_cell.length_b   1.000
_cell.length_c   1.000
_cell.angle_alpha   90.00
_cell.angle_beta   90.00
_cell.angle_gamma   90.00
#
_symmetry.space_group_name_H-M   'P 1'
#
loop_
_entity.id
_entity.type
_entity.pdbx_description
1 polymer ?
#
loop_
_entity_poly.entity_id
_entity_poly.type
_entity_poly.pdbx_seq_one_letter_code
_entity_poly.pdbx_strand_id
1 'polypeptide(L)'
;MGVTAGSDVVPLVLFVVLAALFALLGLLLILRPGRASAFFADADARRRFRARDARTLGAIFAVGGGAFVVLGVVRLAFILNGG
;
A
#
# COMPACT_ATOMS: atom_id res chain seq x y z
N MET A 1 -25.66 14.40 -14.48
CA MET A 1 -24.74 13.61 -15.33
C MET A 1 -23.63 14.53 -15.80
N GLY A 2 -22.54 14.61 -15.04
CA GLY A 2 -21.42 15.50 -15.35
C GLY A 2 -20.19 15.03 -14.61
N VAL A 3 -19.59 13.95 -15.08
CA VAL A 3 -18.25 13.54 -14.66
C VAL A 3 -17.35 14.02 -15.78
N THR A 4 -16.83 15.24 -15.65
CA THR A 4 -15.81 15.77 -16.56
C THR A 4 -14.57 14.91 -16.37
N ALA A 5 -13.94 14.43 -17.44
CA ALA A 5 -12.78 13.53 -17.34
C ALA A 5 -11.64 14.05 -16.42
N GLY A 6 -11.59 15.35 -16.12
CA GLY A 6 -10.70 15.94 -15.12
C GLY A 6 -11.07 15.68 -13.64
N SER A 7 -12.33 15.39 -13.31
CA SER A 7 -12.77 15.14 -11.92
C SER A 7 -12.30 13.78 -11.38
N ASP A 8 -12.01 12.82 -12.26
CA ASP A 8 -11.65 11.45 -11.88
C ASP A 8 -10.14 11.23 -11.72
N VAL A 9 -9.33 12.16 -12.25
CA VAL A 9 -7.86 12.06 -12.18
C VAL A 9 -7.35 12.28 -10.77
N VAL A 10 -7.87 13.29 -10.05
CA VAL A 10 -7.41 13.60 -8.68
C VAL A 10 -7.67 12.44 -7.71
N PRO A 11 -8.88 11.85 -7.64
CA PRO A 11 -9.13 10.64 -6.85
C PRO A 11 -8.25 9.46 -7.25
N LEU A 12 -8.01 9.27 -8.56
CA LEU A 12 -7.19 8.17 -9.05
C LEU A 12 -5.72 8.33 -8.64
N VAL A 13 -5.18 9.54 -8.75
CA VAL A 13 -3.81 9.85 -8.30
C VAL A 13 -3.68 9.65 -6.80
N LEU A 14 -4.64 10.13 -6.00
CA LEU A 14 -4.66 9.89 -4.55
C LEU A 14 -4.71 8.40 -4.23
N PHE A 15 -5.53 7.63 -4.94
CA PHE A 15 -5.61 6.19 -4.80
C PHE A 15 -4.25 5.51 -5.10
N VAL A 16 -3.61 5.88 -6.22
CA VAL A 16 -2.28 5.33 -6.60
C VAL A 16 -1.22 5.67 -5.56
N VAL A 17 -1.20 6.92 -5.07
CA VAL A 17 -0.26 7.36 -4.03
C VAL A 17 -0.48 6.57 -2.74
N LEU A 18 -1.73 6.41 -2.31
CA LEU A 18 -2.06 5.66 -1.10
C LEU A 18 -1.67 4.18 -1.24
N ALA A 19 -1.97 3.58 -2.39
CA ALA A 19 -1.55 2.21 -2.71
C ALA A 19 -0.03 2.05 -2.68
N ALA A 20 0.71 3.03 -3.22
CA ALA A 20 2.17 3.04 -3.20
C ALA A 20 2.71 3.15 -1.77
N LEU A 21 2.13 3.99 -0.93
CA LEU A 21 2.49 4.10 0.49
C LEU A 21 2.25 2.77 1.23
N PHE A 22 1.15 2.08 0.95
CA PHE A 22 0.88 0.75 1.51
C PHE A 22 1.90 -0.30 1.04
N ALA A 23 2.23 -0.31 -0.26
CA ALA A 23 3.24 -1.21 -0.80
C ALA A 23 4.61 -0.97 -0.18
N LEU A 24 5.00 0.30 -0.03
CA LEU A 24 6.26 0.72 0.56
C LEU A 24 6.32 0.34 2.06
N LEU A 25 5.23 0.56 2.79
CA LEU A 25 5.11 0.13 4.19
C LEU A 25 5.28 -1.39 4.30
N GLY A 26 4.61 -2.15 3.45
CA GLY A 26 4.75 -3.61 3.41
C GLY A 26 6.19 -4.05 3.16
N LEU A 27 6.86 -3.41 2.19
CA LEU A 27 8.27 -3.65 1.87
C LEU A 27 9.20 -3.31 3.03
N LEU A 28 8.96 -2.19 3.74
CA LEU A 28 9.71 -1.81 4.92
C LEU A 28 9.56 -2.82 6.07
N LEU A 29 8.35 -3.35 6.27
CA LEU A 29 8.10 -4.40 7.27
C LEU A 29 8.84 -5.70 6.93
N ILE A 30 8.97 -6.04 5.64
CA ILE A 30 9.73 -7.21 5.17
C ILE A 30 11.25 -7.00 5.35
N LEU A 31 11.77 -5.83 4.94
CA LEU A 31 13.21 -5.51 4.97
C LEU A 31 13.74 -5.24 6.38
N ARG A 32 12.93 -4.67 7.27
CA ARG A 32 13.33 -4.32 8.65
C ARG A 32 12.44 -4.97 9.71
N PRO A 33 12.39 -6.31 9.76
CA PRO A 33 11.48 -7.04 10.65
C PRO A 33 11.77 -6.78 12.13
N GLY A 34 13.04 -6.50 12.50
CA GLY A 34 13.42 -6.21 13.88
C GLY A 34 12.95 -4.85 14.40
N ARG A 35 12.83 -3.82 13.54
CA ARG A 35 12.22 -2.53 13.92
C ARG A 35 10.70 -2.60 13.88
N ALA A 36 10.14 -3.36 12.95
CA ALA A 36 8.71 -3.61 12.87
C ALA A 36 8.19 -4.32 14.14
N SER A 37 8.87 -5.39 14.58
CA SER A 37 8.48 -6.08 15.81
C SER A 37 8.58 -5.21 17.05
N ALA A 38 9.45 -4.20 17.06
CA ALA A 38 9.54 -3.23 18.15
C ALA A 38 8.44 -2.16 18.10
N PHE A 39 8.01 -1.75 16.90
CA PHE A 39 6.88 -0.83 16.71
C PHE A 39 5.54 -1.48 17.10
N PHE A 40 5.38 -2.77 16.83
CA PHE A 40 4.21 -3.58 17.22
C PHE A 40 4.39 -4.33 18.55
N ALA A 41 5.55 -4.18 19.21
CA ALA A 41 5.74 -4.72 20.56
C ALA A 41 4.98 -3.84 21.53
N ASP A 42 3.70 -4.13 21.64
CA ASP A 42 2.84 -3.54 22.66
C ASP A 42 3.22 -4.13 24.03
N ALA A 43 3.47 -3.27 25.01
CA ALA A 43 3.94 -3.69 26.33
C ALA A 43 2.88 -4.52 27.09
N ASP A 44 1.61 -4.33 26.74
CA ASP A 44 0.44 -4.99 27.35
C ASP A 44 -0.06 -6.23 26.58
N ALA A 45 0.54 -6.56 25.43
CA ALA A 45 0.12 -7.73 24.67
C ALA A 45 0.64 -9.03 25.29
N ARG A 46 -0.27 -9.90 25.74
CA ARG A 46 0.03 -11.25 26.26
C ARG A 46 0.80 -12.17 25.29
N ARG A 47 1.00 -11.78 24.04
CA ARG A 47 1.83 -12.48 23.04
C ARG A 47 2.84 -11.52 22.42
N ARG A 48 4.13 -11.84 22.54
CA ARG A 48 5.22 -11.16 21.81
C ARG A 48 4.93 -11.22 20.30
N PHE A 49 4.68 -10.06 19.68
CA PHE A 49 4.57 -9.93 18.23
C PHE A 49 5.88 -10.40 17.60
N ARG A 50 5.87 -11.56 16.93
CA ARG A 50 7.10 -12.15 16.39
C ARG A 50 7.47 -11.47 15.07
N ALA A 51 8.77 -11.35 14.81
CA ALA A 51 9.30 -10.85 13.54
C ALA A 51 8.73 -11.58 12.29
N ARG A 52 8.26 -12.82 12.46
CA ARG A 52 7.59 -13.59 11.41
C ARG A 52 6.21 -13.04 11.05
N ASP A 53 5.44 -12.58 12.02
CA ASP A 53 4.09 -12.04 11.79
C ASP A 53 4.17 -10.67 11.11
N ALA A 54 5.18 -9.87 11.49
CA ALA A 54 5.50 -8.61 10.81
C ALA A 54 5.86 -8.80 9.33
N ARG A 55 6.60 -9.87 8.98
CA ARG A 55 6.89 -10.21 7.58
C ARG A 55 5.64 -10.64 6.81
N THR A 56 4.76 -11.43 7.42
CA THR A 56 3.51 -11.86 6.78
C THR A 56 2.59 -10.68 6.48
N LEU A 57 2.39 -9.79 7.46
CA LEU A 57 1.65 -8.54 7.26
C LEU A 57 2.33 -7.67 6.20
N GLY A 58 3.65 -7.55 6.26
CA GLY A 58 4.43 -6.83 5.26
C GLY A 58 4.23 -7.37 3.84
N ALA A 59 4.23 -8.70 3.67
CA ALA A 59 3.99 -9.35 2.40
C ALA A 59 2.57 -9.07 1.86
N ILE A 60 1.55 -9.12 2.70
CA ILE A 60 0.16 -8.81 2.30
C ILE A 60 0.06 -7.36 1.81
N PHE A 61 0.65 -6.42 2.55
CA PHE A 61 0.64 -5.00 2.16
C PHE A 61 1.47 -4.74 0.90
N ALA A 62 2.63 -5.37 0.75
CA ALA A 62 3.48 -5.23 -0.42
C ALA A 62 2.79 -5.77 -1.68
N VAL A 63 2.17 -6.96 -1.59
CA VAL A 63 1.48 -7.61 -2.71
C VAL A 63 0.19 -6.86 -3.06
N GLY A 64 -0.66 -6.58 -2.05
CA GLY A 64 -1.92 -5.88 -2.26
C GLY A 64 -1.71 -4.45 -2.75
N GLY A 65 -0.86 -3.68 -2.06
CA GLY A 65 -0.50 -2.32 -2.47
C GLY A 65 0.14 -2.29 -3.84
N GLY A 66 1.06 -3.21 -4.13
CA GLY A 66 1.71 -3.32 -5.44
C GLY A 66 0.71 -3.59 -6.58
N ALA A 67 -0.23 -4.52 -6.37
CA ALA A 67 -1.29 -4.80 -7.35
C ALA A 67 -2.18 -3.57 -7.59
N PHE A 68 -2.57 -2.85 -6.53
CA PHE A 68 -3.37 -1.63 -6.65
C PHE A 68 -2.61 -0.49 -7.35
N VAL A 69 -1.31 -0.34 -7.11
CA VAL A 69 -0.46 0.61 -7.85
C VAL A 69 -0.45 0.28 -9.33
N VAL A 70 -0.20 -0.98 -9.70
CA VAL A 70 -0.17 -1.39 -11.11
C VAL A 70 -1.52 -1.09 -11.78
N LEU A 71 -2.63 -1.49 -11.17
CA LEU A 71 -3.97 -1.23 -11.72
C LEU A 71 -4.26 0.27 -11.86
N GLY A 72 -3.93 1.06 -10.83
CA GLY A 72 -4.16 2.50 -10.86
C GLY A 72 -3.27 3.23 -11.87
N VAL A 73 -2.01 2.84 -12.03
CA VAL A 73 -1.09 3.38 -13.04
C VAL A 73 -1.54 3.01 -14.44
N VAL A 74 -1.93 1.75 -14.68
CA VAL A 74 -2.47 1.32 -15.98
C VAL A 74 -3.72 2.13 -16.33
N ARG A 75 -4.66 2.27 -15.39
CA ARG A 75 -5.88 3.08 -15.59
C ARG A 75 -5.55 4.54 -15.86
N LEU A 76 -4.60 5.12 -15.14
CA LEU A 76 -4.14 6.50 -15.35
C LEU A 76 -3.53 6.66 -16.74
N ALA A 77 -2.70 5.71 -17.18
CA ALA A 77 -2.12 5.70 -18.52
C ALA A 77 -3.21 5.62 -19.61
N PHE A 78 -4.26 4.82 -19.43
CA PHE A 78 -5.38 4.79 -20.37
C PHE A 78 -6.11 6.13 -20.46
N ILE A 79 -6.38 6.80 -19.32
CA ILE A 79 -7.03 8.11 -19.30
C ILE A 79 -6.16 9.17 -20.00
N LEU A 80 -4.84 9.15 -19.76
CA LEU A 80 -3.91 10.13 -20.33
C LEU A 80 -3.65 9.91 -21.83
N ASN A 81 -3.71 8.68 -22.33
CA ASN A 81 -3.48 8.36 -23.74
C ASN A 81 -4.74 8.49 -24.62
N GLY A 82 -5.83 9.07 -24.11
CA GLY A 82 -7.02 9.40 -24.89
C GLY A 82 -8.06 8.28 -24.93
N GLY A 83 -8.77 8.11 -23.81
CA GLY A 83 -10.12 7.53 -23.86
C GLY A 83 -11.04 8.30 -24.80
#